data_AF-A0A957DT09-F1
#
_entry.id   AF-A0A957DT09-F1
#
_cell.length_a   1.000
_cell.length_b   1.000
_cell.length_c   1.000
_cell.angle_alpha   90.00
_cell.angle_beta   90.00
_cell.angle_gamma   90.00
#
_symmetry.space_group_name_H-M   'P 1'
#
loop_
_entity.id
_entity.type
_entity.pdbx_description
1 polymer ?
#
loop_
_entity_poly.entity_id
_entity_poly.type
_entity_poly.pdbx_seq_one_letter_code
_entity_poly.pdbx_strand_id
1 'polypeptide(L)'
;MSMETPLLQAFGLTKRFGSLTVLNNVSLEIFPGEVVGLAGRSGAGKTLLSRMLAGLQAPDSGQLEFNGRSLAWPFQAAKFGIGIIHQEPMLSGQFDITSNIFLGRELKYSFWGHTLNLLNQRKMHEEARRILAELDIEFPTLHEKVENLSSDDRQLLSLAQGVAVPAILRIVDDPVSLLSSPYQDKLLSLIEKWQQEGTAVLFSNQNLDHLFAVSDRIIVLRRGEVTANVRTDETDREEIVAALVGTGERQQRTPVIWALDSYYKAKQQAEKLYHNQLLLEQDLAVRDTINQQLLQQLSEQVQALDSANLALQDAQRRLLTQRELERKRLSRELHDDTIQDLLSLNYQLEEIASLAADNDTLITELDDVRHSIRQLVTNIRGICGDLRPPTIDSLGLSAALKSYAQSWSDRTGIEIKLTIGKNFGRLPEAIELSVFRIVQESLHNIWKHANATQAEVKFSYGSRRMLSINIADNGKGISSDFDLAALSNSGHFGMLGISERVALMGGRLRIQNGVNGGLHLTVHIPHPRATPNATI
;
A
#
# COMPACT_ATOMS: atom_id res chain seq x y z
N MET A 1 11.42 51.77 44.19
CA MET A 1 10.79 50.80 43.28
C MET A 1 9.90 51.60 42.35
N SER A 2 10.37 51.88 41.14
CA SER A 2 9.54 52.46 40.08
C SER A 2 8.37 51.50 39.84
N MET A 3 7.13 51.97 39.98
CA MET A 3 5.96 51.15 39.66
C MET A 3 6.00 50.85 38.16
N GLU A 4 6.40 49.64 37.80
CA GLU A 4 6.34 49.19 36.42
C GLU A 4 4.87 49.19 35.98
N THR A 5 4.59 49.78 34.81
CA THR A 5 3.24 49.79 34.26
C THR A 5 2.97 48.40 33.66
N PRO A 6 1.87 47.72 34.02
CA PRO A 6 1.60 46.40 33.45
C PRO A 6 1.30 46.50 31.96
N LEU A 7 1.76 45.51 31.21
CA LEU A 7 1.51 45.38 29.78
C LEU A 7 0.04 45.06 29.51
N LEU A 8 -0.55 44.18 30.31
CA LEU A 8 -1.95 43.78 30.21
C LEU A 8 -2.57 43.75 31.61
N GLN A 9 -3.74 44.36 31.78
CA GLN A 9 -4.53 44.31 33.01
C GLN A 9 -5.96 43.89 32.73
N ALA A 10 -6.44 42.90 33.46
CA ALA A 10 -7.81 42.45 33.46
C ALA A 10 -8.48 42.88 34.77
N PHE A 11 -9.66 43.48 34.67
CA PHE A 11 -10.43 43.96 35.80
C PHE A 11 -11.78 43.25 35.87
N GLY A 12 -11.94 42.35 36.83
CA GLY A 12 -13.23 41.74 37.18
C GLY A 12 -13.90 40.96 36.04
N LEU A 13 -13.11 40.31 35.19
CA LEU A 13 -13.63 39.56 34.05
C LEU A 13 -14.58 38.45 34.52
N THR A 14 -15.81 38.51 34.03
CA THR A 14 -16.86 37.54 34.37
C THR A 14 -17.48 37.00 33.09
N LYS A 15 -17.74 35.69 33.06
CA LYS A 15 -18.43 35.04 31.95
C LYS A 15 -19.35 33.93 32.38
N ARG A 16 -20.56 33.98 31.84
CA ARG A 16 -21.67 33.08 32.09
C ARG A 16 -22.16 32.48 30.77
N PHE A 17 -22.57 31.22 30.83
CA PHE A 17 -23.27 30.52 29.77
C PHE A 17 -24.59 29.99 30.34
N GLY A 18 -25.68 30.71 30.10
CA GLY A 18 -26.96 30.44 30.77
C GLY A 18 -26.83 30.63 32.28
N SER A 19 -27.14 29.58 33.05
CA SER A 19 -27.01 29.57 34.52
C SER A 19 -25.59 29.25 35.02
N LEU A 20 -24.68 28.81 34.14
CA LEU A 20 -23.33 28.42 34.52
C LEU A 20 -22.37 29.61 34.47
N THR A 21 -21.85 30.03 35.62
CA THR A 21 -20.73 30.98 35.69
C THR A 21 -19.42 30.21 35.54
N VAL A 22 -18.64 30.51 34.50
CA VAL A 22 -17.36 29.84 34.22
C VAL A 22 -16.17 30.67 34.70
N LEU A 23 -16.25 32.00 34.59
CA LEU A 23 -15.31 32.95 35.21
C LEU A 23 -16.10 33.94 36.05
N ASN A 24 -15.63 34.22 37.26
CA ASN A 24 -16.29 35.10 38.21
C ASN A 24 -15.28 36.12 38.75
N ASN A 25 -15.45 37.39 38.37
CA ASN A 25 -14.65 38.51 38.88
C ASN A 25 -13.12 38.29 38.83
N VAL A 26 -12.61 37.79 37.71
CA VAL A 26 -11.18 37.50 37.54
C VAL A 26 -10.41 38.77 37.22
N SER A 27 -9.47 39.13 38.09
CA SER A 27 -8.52 40.22 37.88
C SER A 27 -7.10 39.68 37.88
N LEU A 28 -6.29 40.14 36.93
CA LEU A 28 -4.87 39.82 36.84
C LEU A 28 -4.12 40.90 36.08
N GLU A 29 -2.81 40.90 36.22
CA GLU A 29 -1.90 41.80 35.52
C GLU A 29 -0.70 41.00 35.02
N ILE A 30 -0.17 41.40 33.86
CA ILE A 30 1.03 40.82 33.26
C ILE A 30 1.98 41.96 32.93
N PHE A 31 3.22 41.89 33.41
CA PHE A 31 4.25 42.89 33.20
C PHE A 31 5.08 42.60 31.93
N PRO A 32 5.71 43.60 31.31
CA PRO A 32 6.63 43.38 30.19
C PRO A 32 7.76 42.41 30.57
N GLY A 33 8.03 41.42 29.72
CA GLY A 33 9.08 40.40 29.97
C GLY A 33 8.79 39.41 31.10
N GLU A 34 7.60 39.42 31.71
CA GLU A 34 7.21 38.48 32.77
C GLU A 34 6.60 37.20 32.18
N VAL A 35 6.95 36.05 32.76
CA VAL A 35 6.26 34.77 32.52
C VAL A 35 5.30 34.49 33.65
N VAL A 36 4.00 34.56 33.36
CA VAL A 36 2.93 34.22 34.29
C VAL A 36 2.41 32.80 34.01
N GLY A 37 2.59 31.91 34.97
CA GLY A 37 2.02 30.56 34.96
C GLY A 37 0.55 30.58 35.39
N LEU A 38 -0.34 29.97 34.60
CA LEU A 38 -1.75 29.81 34.94
C LEU A 38 -2.04 28.36 35.33
N ALA A 39 -2.11 28.11 36.64
CA ALA A 39 -2.44 26.81 37.20
C ALA A 39 -3.95 26.66 37.41
N GLY A 40 -4.48 25.45 37.26
CA GLY A 40 -5.90 25.18 37.47
C GLY A 40 -6.29 23.77 37.09
N ARG A 41 -7.28 23.18 37.76
CA ARG A 41 -7.84 21.88 37.34
C ARG A 41 -8.54 22.00 35.98
N SER A 42 -8.76 20.87 35.31
CA SER A 42 -9.65 20.84 34.14
C SER A 42 -11.04 21.38 34.52
N GLY A 43 -11.59 22.26 33.67
CA GLY A 43 -12.83 22.98 33.94
C GLY A 43 -12.71 24.22 34.85
N ALA A 44 -11.51 24.61 35.28
CA ALA A 44 -11.33 25.82 36.11
C ALA A 44 -11.55 27.15 35.37
N GLY A 45 -11.59 27.13 34.03
CA GLY A 45 -11.78 28.32 33.20
C GLY A 45 -10.53 28.85 32.48
N LYS A 46 -9.39 28.14 32.55
CA LYS A 46 -8.10 28.59 31.97
C LYS A 46 -8.20 28.95 30.49
N THR A 47 -8.67 28.03 29.65
CA THR A 47 -8.84 28.23 28.20
C THR A 47 -9.81 29.37 27.88
N LEU A 48 -10.86 29.53 28.67
CA LEU A 48 -11.80 30.64 28.50
C LEU A 48 -11.14 31.98 28.80
N LEU A 49 -10.34 32.04 29.88
CA LEU A 49 -9.55 33.22 30.22
C LEU A 49 -8.53 33.54 29.11
N SER A 50 -7.77 32.55 28.64
CA SER A 50 -6.84 32.70 27.50
C SER A 50 -7.52 33.26 26.25
N ARG A 51 -8.72 32.77 25.91
CA ARG A 51 -9.53 33.28 24.78
C ARG A 51 -10.01 34.72 24.99
N MET A 52 -10.35 35.11 26.21
CA MET A 52 -10.69 36.51 26.52
C MET A 52 -9.47 37.40 26.38
N LEU A 53 -8.34 37.03 26.97
CA LEU A 53 -7.11 37.83 26.87
C LEU A 53 -6.61 37.97 25.42
N ALA A 54 -6.95 37.04 24.55
CA ALA A 54 -6.70 37.10 23.10
C ALA A 54 -7.79 37.84 22.28
N GLY A 55 -8.82 38.41 22.91
CA GLY A 55 -9.89 39.14 22.22
C GLY A 55 -10.90 38.26 21.48
N LEU A 56 -10.79 36.93 21.57
CA LEU A 56 -11.62 35.95 20.86
C LEU A 56 -12.98 35.72 21.55
N GLN A 57 -13.08 36.05 22.83
CA GLN A 57 -14.29 35.91 23.61
C GLN A 57 -14.54 37.18 24.42
N ALA A 58 -15.71 37.80 24.26
CA ALA A 58 -16.11 38.93 25.10
C ALA A 58 -16.59 38.45 26.48
N PRO A 59 -16.20 39.13 27.58
CA PRO A 59 -16.77 38.92 28.90
C PRO A 59 -18.21 39.47 28.97
N ASP A 60 -18.98 39.05 29.96
CA ASP A 60 -20.29 39.66 30.25
C ASP A 60 -20.15 40.92 31.12
N SER A 61 -19.10 40.98 31.94
CA SER A 61 -18.70 42.17 32.69
C SER A 61 -17.20 42.18 32.95
N GLY A 62 -16.67 43.37 33.25
CA GLY A 62 -15.24 43.61 33.45
C GLY A 62 -14.61 44.37 32.29
N GLN A 63 -13.32 44.69 32.42
CA GLN A 63 -12.57 45.48 31.44
C GLN A 63 -11.19 44.87 31.22
N LEU A 64 -10.62 45.13 30.06
CA LEU A 64 -9.25 44.73 29.72
C LEU A 64 -8.50 45.96 29.22
N GLU A 65 -7.32 46.18 29.76
CA GLU A 65 -6.41 47.22 29.32
C GLU A 65 -5.12 46.60 28.80
N PHE A 66 -4.54 47.24 27.78
CA PHE A 66 -3.28 46.85 27.19
C PHE A 66 -2.43 48.10 26.95
N ASN A 67 -1.21 48.14 27.50
CA ASN A 67 -0.36 49.33 27.57
C ASN A 67 -1.11 50.58 28.10
N GLY A 68 -1.89 50.40 29.17
CA GLY A 68 -2.69 51.46 29.80
C GLY A 68 -3.86 51.99 28.95
N ARG A 69 -4.25 51.28 27.89
CA ARG A 69 -5.40 51.63 27.04
C ARG A 69 -6.48 50.56 27.16
N SER A 70 -7.70 50.99 27.47
CA SER A 70 -8.87 50.10 27.47
C SER A 70 -9.12 49.52 26.08
N LEU A 71 -9.34 48.21 26.02
CA LEU A 71 -9.64 47.46 24.81
C LEU A 71 -11.14 47.26 24.66
N ALA A 72 -11.69 47.72 23.54
CA ALA A 72 -13.07 47.46 23.17
C ALA A 72 -13.22 46.03 22.62
N TRP A 73 -14.29 45.34 23.03
CA TRP A 73 -14.57 43.96 22.65
C TRP A 73 -15.49 43.88 21.41
N PRO A 74 -15.28 42.89 20.50
CA PRO A 74 -14.08 42.06 20.37
C PRO A 74 -12.92 42.87 19.75
N PHE A 75 -11.68 42.47 20.03
CA PHE A 75 -10.49 43.08 19.42
C PHE A 75 -9.65 42.02 18.69
N GLN A 76 -8.82 42.49 17.75
CA GLN A 76 -7.88 41.63 17.03
C GLN A 76 -6.54 41.63 17.76
N ALA A 77 -6.24 40.57 18.52
CA ALA A 77 -5.00 40.40 19.29
C ALA A 77 -3.73 40.76 18.50
N ALA A 78 -3.63 40.34 17.24
CA ALA A 78 -2.48 40.61 16.37
C ALA A 78 -2.18 42.10 16.19
N LYS A 79 -3.19 42.99 16.19
CA LYS A 79 -2.99 44.45 16.09
C LYS A 79 -2.32 45.06 17.32
N PHE A 80 -2.40 44.38 18.44
CA PHE A 80 -1.79 44.77 19.71
C PHE A 80 -0.49 43.99 19.97
N GLY A 81 -0.02 43.17 19.02
CA GLY A 81 1.16 42.33 19.22
C GLY A 81 0.92 41.19 20.21
N ILE A 82 -0.33 40.74 20.36
CA ILE A 82 -0.68 39.58 21.19
C ILE A 82 -0.70 38.34 20.28
N GLY A 83 0.15 37.36 20.57
CA GLY A 83 0.19 36.05 19.90
C GLY A 83 -0.46 34.98 20.76
N ILE A 84 -1.14 34.00 20.16
CA ILE A 84 -1.76 32.88 20.87
C ILE A 84 -1.36 31.54 20.25
N ILE A 85 -1.07 30.57 21.12
CA ILE A 85 -0.92 29.15 20.81
C ILE A 85 -2.06 28.43 21.54
N HIS A 86 -2.92 27.78 20.77
CA HIS A 86 -4.13 27.13 21.28
C HIS A 86 -3.86 25.69 21.72
N GLN A 87 -4.66 25.22 22.69
CA GLN A 87 -4.67 23.81 23.11
C GLN A 87 -5.03 22.88 21.93
N GLU A 88 -6.03 23.28 21.14
CA GLU A 88 -6.43 22.61 19.90
C GLU A 88 -5.93 23.44 18.70
N PRO A 89 -5.07 22.89 17.82
CA PRO A 89 -4.57 23.59 16.65
C PRO A 89 -5.67 24.13 15.75
N MET A 90 -5.71 25.44 15.52
CA MET A 90 -6.63 26.09 14.59
C MET A 90 -6.01 26.16 13.19
N LEU A 91 -5.93 25.01 12.51
CA LEU A 91 -5.30 24.88 11.20
C LEU A 91 -6.33 24.63 10.09
N SER A 92 -6.06 25.15 8.89
CA SER A 92 -6.86 24.88 7.69
C SER A 92 -6.33 23.63 6.99
N GLY A 93 -7.13 22.56 6.96
CA GLY A 93 -6.76 21.29 6.34
C GLY A 93 -6.45 21.37 4.84
N GLN A 94 -7.06 22.33 4.13
CA GLN A 94 -6.90 22.52 2.68
C GLN A 94 -5.61 23.26 2.30
N PHE A 95 -4.99 23.96 3.24
CA PHE A 95 -3.79 24.73 3.01
C PHE A 95 -2.54 23.93 3.36
N ASP A 96 -1.43 24.30 2.74
CA ASP A 96 -0.14 23.69 3.01
C ASP A 96 0.48 24.20 4.33
N ILE A 97 1.58 23.57 4.74
CA ILE A 97 2.30 23.90 5.98
C ILE A 97 2.71 25.37 5.99
N THR A 98 3.32 25.85 4.90
CA THR A 98 3.78 27.25 4.79
C THR A 98 2.63 28.23 4.96
N SER A 99 1.52 28.00 4.24
CA SER A 99 0.34 28.87 4.28
C SER A 99 -0.30 28.87 5.66
N ASN A 100 -0.33 27.74 6.37
CA ASN A 100 -0.86 27.67 7.72
C ASN A 100 -0.01 28.46 8.74
N ILE A 101 1.32 28.41 8.65
CA ILE A 101 2.23 29.17 9.53
C ILE A 101 1.93 30.68 9.45
N PHE A 102 1.65 31.17 8.24
CA PHE A 102 1.41 32.60 7.96
C PHE A 102 -0.07 32.98 7.81
N LEU A 103 -1.01 32.09 8.12
CA LEU A 103 -2.43 32.32 7.88
C LEU A 103 -2.95 33.55 8.63
N GLY A 104 -3.53 34.51 7.91
CA GLY A 104 -4.01 35.79 8.45
C GLY A 104 -2.91 36.83 8.71
N ARG A 105 -1.68 36.52 8.30
CA ARG A 105 -0.46 37.33 8.50
C ARG A 105 0.54 37.08 7.37
N GLU A 106 0.02 36.98 6.15
CA GLU A 106 0.81 36.61 4.99
C GLU A 106 1.86 37.68 4.68
N LEU A 107 3.10 37.26 4.41
CA LEU A 107 4.14 38.20 4.02
C LEU A 107 3.87 38.68 2.61
N LYS A 108 3.83 40.01 2.43
CA LYS A 108 3.56 40.67 1.16
C LYS A 108 4.80 41.35 0.60
N TYR A 109 4.85 41.56 -0.71
CA TYR A 109 5.89 42.40 -1.31
C TYR A 109 5.73 43.86 -0.86
N SER A 110 6.82 44.50 -0.47
CA SER A 110 6.88 45.92 -0.17
C SER A 110 7.85 46.60 -1.14
N PHE A 111 7.42 47.71 -1.75
CA PHE A 111 8.24 48.52 -2.64
C PHE A 111 8.09 49.99 -2.26
N TRP A 112 9.21 50.68 -2.01
CA TRP A 112 9.22 52.11 -1.66
C TRP A 112 8.29 52.48 -0.48
N GLY A 113 8.19 51.61 0.52
CA GLY A 113 7.32 51.83 1.70
C GLY A 113 5.83 51.51 1.47
N HIS A 114 5.42 51.16 0.25
CA HIS A 114 4.06 50.71 -0.06
C HIS A 114 3.99 49.18 -0.09
N THR A 115 3.01 48.61 0.60
CA THR A 115 2.77 47.15 0.60
C THR A 115 1.83 46.79 -0.55
N LEU A 116 2.31 45.97 -1.49
CA LEU A 116 1.50 45.43 -2.57
C LEU A 116 0.61 44.30 -2.02
N ASN A 117 -0.61 44.14 -2.52
CA ASN A 117 -1.49 43.01 -2.17
C ASN A 117 -1.07 41.68 -2.83
N LEU A 118 0.23 41.50 -3.10
CA LEU A 118 0.80 40.29 -3.67
C LEU A 118 1.60 39.55 -2.60
N LEU A 119 1.28 38.27 -2.39
CA LEU A 119 1.95 37.42 -1.42
C LEU A 119 3.38 37.11 -1.86
N ASN A 120 4.33 37.25 -0.95
CA ASN A 120 5.73 36.88 -1.14
C ASN A 120 5.93 35.43 -0.69
N GLN A 121 5.46 34.50 -1.53
CA GLN A 121 5.52 33.06 -1.27
C GLN A 121 6.94 32.57 -1.01
N ARG A 122 7.93 33.11 -1.75
CA ARG A 122 9.33 32.76 -1.56
C ARG A 122 9.82 33.12 -0.15
N LYS A 123 9.54 34.34 0.30
CA LYS A 123 9.93 34.78 1.65
C LYS A 123 9.19 34.00 2.74
N MET A 124 7.89 33.72 2.56
CA MET A 124 7.16 32.87 3.51
C MET A 124 7.77 31.47 3.60
N HIS A 125 8.15 30.88 2.47
CA HIS A 125 8.78 29.56 2.48
C HIS A 125 10.18 29.57 3.13
N GLU A 126 10.98 30.61 2.89
CA GLU A 126 12.30 30.80 3.52
C GLU A 126 12.16 30.97 5.04
N GLU A 127 11.21 31.80 5.51
CA GLU A 127 10.94 31.99 6.93
C GLU A 127 10.33 30.76 7.59
N ALA A 128 9.42 30.04 6.91
CA ALA A 128 8.88 28.78 7.42
C ALA A 128 9.99 27.77 7.71
N ARG A 129 10.95 27.60 6.78
CA ARG A 129 12.10 26.71 7.01
C ARG A 129 12.94 27.15 8.20
N ARG A 130 13.18 28.45 8.36
CA ARG A 130 13.94 28.99 9.49
C ARG A 130 13.26 28.69 10.83
N ILE A 131 11.95 28.94 10.93
CA ILE A 131 11.15 28.69 12.13
C ILE A 131 11.13 27.19 12.46
N LEU A 132 10.91 26.34 11.47
CA LEU A 132 10.88 24.89 11.67
C LEU A 132 12.24 24.34 12.10
N ALA A 133 13.33 24.86 11.55
CA ALA A 133 14.69 24.49 11.96
C ALA A 133 15.00 24.96 13.40
N GLU A 134 14.55 26.15 13.81
CA GLU A 134 14.68 26.64 15.19
C GLU A 134 13.95 25.74 16.20
N LEU A 135 12.83 25.15 15.78
CA LEU A 135 12.05 24.19 16.57
C LEU A 135 12.53 22.75 16.43
N ASP A 136 13.49 22.48 15.54
CA ASP A 136 13.93 21.14 15.16
C ASP A 136 12.71 20.25 14.86
N ILE A 137 11.85 20.78 13.98
CA ILE A 137 10.67 20.14 13.38
C ILE A 137 11.00 19.90 11.91
N GLU A 138 10.90 18.66 11.47
CA GLU A 138 11.15 18.28 10.09
C GLU A 138 9.86 17.83 9.41
N PHE A 139 9.56 18.42 8.26
CA PHE A 139 8.53 17.95 7.35
C PHE A 139 9.17 17.54 6.03
N PRO A 140 8.77 16.41 5.41
CA PRO A 140 9.30 15.99 4.11
C PRO A 140 9.10 17.05 3.01
N THR A 141 8.00 17.79 3.08
CA THR A 141 7.72 18.91 2.17
C THR A 141 6.84 19.94 2.87
N LEU A 142 7.12 21.24 2.67
CA LEU A 142 6.30 22.33 3.21
C LEU A 142 5.04 22.61 2.38
N HIS A 143 4.87 21.91 1.27
CA HIS A 143 3.70 21.95 0.40
C HIS A 143 2.66 20.87 0.74
N GLU A 144 2.94 20.03 1.75
CA GLU A 144 2.01 19.03 2.22
C GLU A 144 0.77 19.71 2.80
N LYS A 145 -0.42 19.20 2.48
CA LYS A 145 -1.65 19.72 3.05
C LYS A 145 -1.78 19.27 4.51
N VAL A 146 -2.28 20.17 5.35
CA VAL A 146 -2.44 19.88 6.79
C VAL A 146 -3.41 18.71 7.06
N GLU A 147 -4.39 18.47 6.17
CA GLU A 147 -5.29 17.31 6.29
C GLU A 147 -4.56 15.95 6.30
N ASN A 148 -3.39 15.87 5.68
CA ASN A 148 -2.57 14.66 5.61
C ASN A 148 -1.58 14.52 6.78
N LEU A 149 -1.42 15.55 7.60
CA LEU A 149 -0.52 15.52 8.76
C LEU A 149 -1.12 14.72 9.91
N SER A 150 -0.24 14.05 10.67
CA SER A 150 -0.61 13.38 11.92
C SER A 150 -1.09 14.38 12.98
N SER A 151 -1.72 13.88 14.06
CA SER A 151 -2.12 14.74 15.19
C SER A 151 -0.93 15.51 15.76
N ASP A 152 0.21 14.84 15.89
CA ASP A 152 1.42 15.35 16.54
C ASP A 152 2.06 16.41 15.63
N ASP A 153 2.14 16.14 14.32
CA ASP A 153 2.59 17.10 13.31
C ASP A 153 1.74 18.38 13.30
N ARG A 154 0.41 18.25 13.46
CA ARG A 154 -0.49 19.41 13.55
C ARG A 154 -0.23 20.24 14.81
N GLN A 155 0.15 19.61 15.93
CA GLN A 155 0.53 20.35 17.13
C GLN A 155 1.86 21.07 16.96
N LEU A 156 2.87 20.39 16.42
CA LEU A 156 4.16 20.99 16.10
C LEU A 156 4.01 22.16 15.12
N LEU A 157 3.14 22.02 14.12
CA LEU A 157 2.79 23.10 13.21
C LEU A 157 2.11 24.28 13.92
N SER A 158 1.24 24.04 14.91
CA SER A 158 0.65 25.10 15.73
C SER A 158 1.70 25.86 16.55
N LEU A 159 2.73 25.19 17.05
CA LEU A 159 3.86 25.84 17.71
C LEU A 159 4.63 26.75 16.74
N ALA A 160 4.96 26.23 15.55
CA ALA A 160 5.61 27.02 14.49
C ALA A 160 4.78 28.24 14.09
N GLN A 161 3.45 28.08 14.02
CA GLN A 161 2.52 29.19 13.81
C GLN A 161 2.70 30.29 14.88
N GLY A 162 2.76 29.89 16.16
CA GLY A 162 2.94 30.81 17.28
C GLY A 162 4.26 31.56 17.21
N VAL A 163 5.36 30.87 16.90
CA VAL A 163 6.71 31.45 16.79
C VAL A 163 6.82 32.46 15.64
N ALA A 164 6.16 32.20 14.51
CA ALA A 164 6.22 33.04 13.32
C ALA A 164 5.79 34.50 13.54
N VAL A 165 5.04 34.77 14.61
CA VAL A 165 4.51 36.10 14.92
C VAL A 165 5.44 36.82 15.88
N PRO A 166 5.96 38.01 15.53
CA PRO A 166 6.54 38.89 16.53
C PRO A 166 5.44 39.33 17.51
N ALA A 167 5.63 39.04 18.79
CA ALA A 167 4.65 39.30 19.83
C ALA A 167 5.32 39.97 21.04
N ILE A 168 4.62 40.95 21.61
CA ILE A 168 5.01 41.57 22.88
C ILE A 168 4.34 40.87 24.08
N LEU A 169 3.22 40.17 23.83
CA LEU A 169 2.59 39.23 24.75
C LEU A 169 2.27 37.92 24.01
N ARG A 170 2.69 36.79 24.55
CA ARG A 170 2.36 35.46 24.05
C ARG A 170 1.48 34.71 25.04
N ILE A 171 0.36 34.17 24.57
CA ILE A 171 -0.54 33.31 25.36
C ILE A 171 -0.34 31.88 24.87
N VAL A 172 0.11 31.00 25.75
CA VAL A 172 0.39 29.59 25.47
C VAL A 172 -0.58 28.75 26.29
N ASP A 173 -1.63 28.22 25.65
CA ASP A 173 -2.72 27.52 26.33
C ASP A 173 -2.62 26.00 26.23
N ASP A 174 -1.92 25.38 27.19
CA ASP A 174 -1.77 23.92 27.37
C ASP A 174 -1.49 23.10 26.08
N PRO A 175 -0.66 23.54 25.12
CA PRO A 175 -0.38 22.74 23.92
C PRO A 175 0.51 21.51 24.25
N VAL A 176 1.11 21.49 25.44
CA VAL A 176 2.22 20.59 25.83
C VAL A 176 1.75 19.20 26.20
N SER A 177 0.52 19.05 26.72
CA SER A 177 0.01 17.78 27.26
C SER A 177 -0.08 16.64 26.24
N LEU A 178 0.01 16.98 24.96
CA LEU A 178 -0.16 16.08 23.82
C LEU A 178 1.15 15.94 23.01
N LEU A 179 2.21 16.68 23.35
CA LEU A 179 3.52 16.59 22.69
C LEU A 179 4.39 15.53 23.36
N SER A 180 5.33 14.95 22.61
CA SER A 180 6.36 14.07 23.19
C SER A 180 7.38 14.88 24.02
N SER A 181 7.98 14.23 25.04
CA SER A 181 8.90 14.87 26.01
C SER A 181 9.94 15.82 25.38
N PRO A 182 10.64 15.46 24.28
CA PRO A 182 11.63 16.35 23.68
C PRO A 182 11.06 17.68 23.17
N TYR A 183 9.82 17.70 22.70
CA TYR A 183 9.16 18.92 22.24
C TYR A 183 8.56 19.74 23.39
N GLN A 184 8.26 19.11 24.53
CA GLN A 184 7.88 19.82 25.74
C GLN A 184 9.07 20.65 26.25
N ASP A 185 10.26 20.05 26.36
CA ASP A 185 11.48 20.74 26.78
C ASP A 185 11.84 21.90 25.86
N LYS A 186 11.72 21.70 24.54
CA LYS A 186 11.93 22.77 23.55
C LYS A 186 10.97 23.95 23.76
N LEU A 187 9.69 23.69 24.04
CA LEU A 187 8.74 24.77 24.30
C LEU A 187 9.12 25.56 25.55
N LEU A 188 9.55 24.88 26.62
CA LEU A 188 10.02 25.55 27.83
C LEU A 188 11.22 26.44 27.53
N SER A 189 12.21 25.95 26.77
CA SER A 189 13.35 26.76 26.33
C SER A 189 12.96 27.96 25.44
N LEU A 190 11.90 27.84 24.63
CA LEU A 190 11.37 28.97 23.85
C LEU A 190 10.71 30.02 24.74
N ILE A 191 9.99 29.60 25.78
CA ILE A 191 9.38 30.51 26.74
C ILE A 191 10.47 31.32 27.46
N GLU A 192 11.51 30.65 27.92
CA GLU A 192 12.69 31.31 28.52
C GLU A 192 13.37 32.27 27.53
N LYS A 193 13.52 31.86 26.27
CA LYS A 193 14.08 32.74 25.23
C LYS A 193 13.22 33.99 25.01
N TRP A 194 11.90 33.84 24.90
CA TRP A 194 10.99 34.99 24.74
C TRP A 194 11.05 35.93 25.94
N GLN A 195 11.13 35.39 27.15
CA GLN A 195 11.32 36.16 28.37
C GLN A 195 12.62 36.99 28.31
N GLN A 196 13.74 36.37 27.92
CA GLN A 196 15.04 37.05 27.75
C GLN A 196 15.01 38.14 26.67
N GLU A 197 14.18 37.98 25.64
CA GLU A 197 13.94 38.97 24.59
C GLU A 197 12.98 40.10 25.04
N GLY A 198 12.44 40.03 26.26
CA GLY A 198 11.53 41.03 26.82
C GLY A 198 10.05 40.83 26.43
N THR A 199 9.71 39.70 25.81
CA THR A 199 8.32 39.33 25.51
C THR A 199 7.65 38.76 26.76
N ALA A 200 6.49 39.31 27.13
CA ALA A 200 5.68 38.74 28.20
C ALA A 200 5.01 37.43 27.76
N VAL A 201 4.85 36.47 28.68
CA VAL A 201 4.24 35.16 28.39
C VAL A 201 3.20 34.80 29.44
N LEU A 202 1.99 34.43 29.01
CA LEU A 202 1.02 33.73 29.84
C LEU A 202 1.06 32.25 29.47
N PHE A 203 1.51 31.39 30.39
CA PHE A 203 1.64 29.95 30.16
C PHE A 203 0.65 29.17 31.01
N SER A 204 -0.40 28.65 30.38
CA SER A 204 -1.38 27.75 31.00
C SER A 204 -0.93 26.32 30.84
N ASN A 205 -0.77 25.59 31.94
CA ASN A 205 -0.37 24.18 31.93
C ASN A 205 -1.00 23.42 33.11
N GLN A 206 -1.29 22.13 32.92
CA GLN A 206 -1.75 21.25 34.00
C GLN A 206 -0.59 20.62 34.80
N ASN A 207 0.60 20.54 34.21
CA ASN A 207 1.80 20.09 34.88
C ASN A 207 2.45 21.24 35.64
N LEU A 208 2.42 21.17 36.97
CA LEU A 208 3.05 22.17 37.83
C LEU A 208 4.57 22.22 37.64
N ASP A 209 5.22 21.09 37.34
CA ASP A 209 6.68 21.05 37.16
C ASP A 209 7.11 21.95 36.00
N HIS A 210 6.31 22.01 34.92
CA HIS A 210 6.55 22.92 33.80
C HIS A 210 6.32 24.39 34.18
N LEU A 211 5.31 24.68 35.00
CA LEU A 211 5.07 26.05 35.47
C LEU A 211 6.23 26.53 36.35
N PHE A 212 6.67 25.72 37.31
CA PHE A 212 7.80 26.04 38.19
C PHE A 212 9.12 26.21 37.42
N ALA A 213 9.29 25.52 36.29
CA ALA A 213 10.52 25.61 35.50
C ALA A 213 10.72 26.99 34.85
N VAL A 214 9.65 27.65 34.38
CA VAL A 214 9.77 28.84 33.52
C VAL A 214 9.03 30.08 33.98
N SER A 215 8.14 29.99 34.98
CA SER A 215 7.32 31.14 35.40
C SER A 215 7.96 31.98 36.50
N ASP A 216 7.81 33.30 36.41
CA ASP A 216 8.15 34.25 37.48
C ASP A 216 7.08 34.27 38.57
N ARG A 217 5.82 34.07 38.16
CA ARG A 217 4.64 34.13 39.03
C ARG A 217 3.61 33.10 38.62
N ILE A 218 2.96 32.46 39.59
CA ILE A 218 1.88 31.49 39.36
C ILE A 218 0.56 32.06 39.87
N ILE A 219 -0.42 32.11 38.98
CA ILE A 219 -1.82 32.41 39.26
C ILE A 219 -2.60 31.10 39.29
N VAL A 220 -3.30 30.84 40.40
CA VAL A 220 -4.12 29.64 40.57
C VAL A 220 -5.59 29.98 40.34
N LEU A 221 -6.16 29.44 39.26
CA LEU A 221 -7.56 29.53 38.92
C LEU A 221 -8.32 28.30 39.44
N ARG A 222 -9.35 28.54 40.25
CA ARG A 222 -10.22 27.49 40.81
C ARG A 222 -11.67 27.91 40.71
N ARG A 223 -12.49 27.08 40.04
CA ARG A 223 -13.93 27.33 39.83
C ARG A 223 -14.22 28.73 39.27
N GLY A 224 -13.37 29.21 38.36
CA GLY A 224 -13.54 30.50 37.72
C GLY A 224 -13.06 31.70 38.53
N GLU A 225 -12.42 31.51 39.67
CA GLU A 225 -11.90 32.57 40.54
C GLU A 225 -10.38 32.43 40.75
N VAL A 226 -9.70 33.56 40.91
CA VAL A 226 -8.28 33.59 41.27
C VAL A 226 -8.16 33.34 42.77
N THR A 227 -7.49 32.26 43.14
CA THR A 227 -7.34 31.81 44.53
C THR A 227 -5.93 31.99 45.08
N ALA A 228 -4.94 32.13 44.21
CA ALA A 228 -3.59 32.52 44.56
C ALA A 228 -2.96 33.29 43.40
N ASN A 229 -2.09 34.24 43.73
CA ASN A 229 -1.24 34.96 42.81
C ASN A 229 0.08 35.19 43.55
N VAL A 230 1.04 34.29 43.33
CA VAL A 230 2.25 34.16 44.16
C VAL A 230 3.47 34.07 43.27
N ARG A 231 4.58 34.70 43.68
CA ARG A 231 5.84 34.57 42.94
C ARG A 231 6.33 33.13 43.03
N THR A 232 6.88 32.63 41.94
CA THR A 232 7.32 31.23 41.84
C THR A 232 8.49 30.94 42.79
N ASP A 233 9.34 31.93 43.06
CA ASP A 233 10.48 31.85 43.98
C ASP A 233 10.08 31.94 45.48
N GLU A 234 8.84 32.32 45.77
CA GLU A 234 8.30 32.49 47.14
C GLU A 234 7.29 31.40 47.53
N THR A 235 7.05 30.42 46.67
CA THR A 235 6.05 29.36 46.89
C THR A 235 6.62 27.99 46.59
N ASP A 236 5.94 26.95 47.04
CA ASP A 236 6.28 25.57 46.74
C ASP A 236 5.10 24.81 46.10
N ARG A 237 5.38 23.60 45.62
CA ARG A 237 4.38 22.76 44.97
C ARG A 237 3.19 22.45 45.89
N GLU A 238 3.43 22.31 47.19
CA GLU A 238 2.40 21.94 48.16
C GLU A 238 1.40 23.08 48.37
N GLU A 239 1.90 24.32 48.43
CA GLU A 239 1.09 25.54 48.52
C GLU A 239 0.20 25.73 47.28
N ILE A 240 0.76 25.56 46.08
CA ILE A 240 0.00 25.65 44.83
C ILE A 240 -1.08 24.55 44.76
N VAL A 241 -0.75 23.32 45.17
CA VAL A 241 -1.73 22.23 45.26
C VAL A 241 -2.82 22.53 46.29
N ALA A 242 -2.47 23.10 47.44
CA ALA A 242 -3.43 23.51 48.46
C ALA A 242 -4.41 24.58 47.92
N ALA A 243 -3.90 25.56 47.16
CA ALA A 243 -4.73 26.56 46.48
C ALA A 243 -5.65 25.92 45.42
N LEU A 244 -5.18 24.92 44.67
CA LEU A 244 -5.98 24.20 43.67
C LEU A 244 -7.14 23.39 44.28
N VAL A 245 -6.91 22.78 45.45
CA VAL A 245 -7.91 21.96 46.16
C VAL A 245 -8.81 22.82 47.04
N GLY A 246 -8.29 23.95 47.56
CA GLY A 246 -8.96 24.88 48.46
C GLY A 246 -8.89 24.49 49.92
N THR A 247 -7.79 23.87 50.35
CA THR A 247 -7.55 23.52 51.75
C THR A 247 -6.80 24.65 52.43
N GLY A 248 -7.47 25.79 52.59
CA GLY A 248 -6.97 26.89 53.41
C GLY A 248 -7.46 26.71 54.83
N GLU A 249 -6.70 26.01 55.67
CA GLU A 249 -6.50 26.29 57.10
C GLU A 249 -5.64 25.19 57.75
N ARG A 250 -4.50 25.61 58.32
CA ARG A 250 -3.73 24.84 59.31
C ARG A 250 -4.58 24.72 60.58
N GLN A 251 -5.54 23.79 60.65
CA GLN A 251 -6.04 23.27 61.92
C GLN A 251 -6.85 21.97 61.74
N GLN A 252 -6.40 20.93 62.44
CA GLN A 252 -7.07 19.65 62.74
C GLN A 252 -7.53 18.79 61.56
N ARG A 253 -6.64 17.87 61.15
CA ARG A 253 -7.01 16.65 60.41
C ARG A 253 -7.92 15.79 61.29
N THR A 254 -9.23 15.81 61.03
CA THR A 254 -10.12 14.73 61.51
C THR A 254 -10.11 13.59 60.47
N PRO A 255 -9.91 12.32 60.87
CA PRO A 255 -9.83 11.17 59.95
C PRO A 255 -11.01 11.05 58.97
N VAL A 256 -12.18 11.57 59.35
CA VAL A 256 -13.40 11.56 58.54
C VAL A 256 -13.31 12.47 57.31
N ILE A 257 -12.66 13.63 57.41
CA ILE A 257 -12.53 14.57 56.27
C ILE A 257 -11.52 14.04 55.26
N TRP A 258 -10.44 13.41 55.72
CA TRP A 258 -9.49 12.71 54.84
C TRP A 258 -10.13 11.48 54.17
N ALA A 259 -10.97 10.74 54.90
CA ALA A 259 -11.72 9.62 54.31
C ALA A 259 -12.74 10.10 53.27
N LEU A 260 -13.42 11.23 53.49
CA LEU A 260 -14.36 11.81 52.53
C LEU A 260 -13.63 12.39 51.30
N ASP A 261 -12.53 13.12 51.48
CA ASP A 261 -11.74 13.63 50.35
C ASP A 261 -11.10 12.48 49.54
N SER A 262 -10.56 11.46 50.21
CA SER A 262 -10.09 10.23 49.56
C SER A 262 -11.21 9.49 48.86
N TYR A 263 -12.41 9.42 49.44
CA TYR A 263 -13.60 8.83 48.82
C TYR A 263 -14.05 9.62 47.58
N TYR A 264 -14.09 10.96 47.64
CA TYR A 264 -14.47 11.78 46.50
C TYR A 264 -13.40 11.80 45.40
N LYS A 265 -12.12 11.75 45.76
CA LYS A 265 -11.01 11.58 44.80
C LYS A 265 -11.05 10.22 44.13
N ALA A 266 -11.25 9.15 44.90
CA ALA A 266 -11.41 7.80 44.37
C ALA A 266 -12.66 7.69 43.48
N LYS A 267 -13.79 8.30 43.89
CA LYS A 267 -15.01 8.37 43.09
C LYS A 267 -14.79 9.13 41.78
N GLN A 268 -14.12 10.27 41.82
CA GLN A 268 -13.84 11.06 40.62
C GLN A 268 -12.85 10.36 39.67
N GLN A 269 -11.86 9.64 40.21
CA GLN A 269 -10.99 8.77 39.43
C GLN A 269 -11.77 7.60 38.82
N ALA A 270 -12.68 6.98 39.58
CA ALA A 270 -13.53 5.90 39.09
C ALA A 270 -14.48 6.37 37.96
N GLU A 271 -15.08 7.55 38.09
CA GLU A 271 -15.92 8.14 37.03
C GLU A 271 -15.12 8.44 35.77
N LYS A 272 -13.89 8.95 35.91
CA LYS A 272 -12.97 9.15 34.77
C LYS A 272 -12.55 7.84 34.13
N LEU A 273 -12.20 6.83 34.92
CA LEU A 273 -11.84 5.51 34.42
C LEU A 273 -13.01 4.85 33.70
N TYR A 274 -14.22 4.98 34.23
CA TYR A 274 -15.45 4.49 33.59
C TYR A 274 -15.72 5.20 32.26
N HIS A 275 -15.57 6.53 32.20
CA HIS A 275 -15.73 7.28 30.96
C HIS A 275 -14.66 6.91 29.92
N ASN A 276 -13.41 6.79 30.33
CA ASN A 276 -12.32 6.33 29.47
C ASN A 276 -12.55 4.89 29.00
N GLN A 277 -13.03 4.00 29.87
CA GLN A 277 -13.40 2.63 29.51
C GLN A 277 -14.52 2.63 28.47
N LEU A 278 -15.56 3.45 28.64
CA LEU A 278 -16.66 3.54 27.67
C LEU A 278 -16.18 4.04 26.29
N LEU A 279 -15.28 5.03 26.29
CA LEU A 279 -14.65 5.53 25.05
C LEU A 279 -13.75 4.48 24.41
N LEU A 280 -12.97 3.75 25.21
CA LEU A 280 -12.16 2.62 24.76
C LEU A 280 -13.02 1.50 24.19
N GLU A 281 -14.13 1.15 24.83
CA GLU A 281 -15.08 0.15 24.34
C GLU A 281 -15.74 0.60 23.03
N GLN A 282 -16.05 1.88 22.88
CA GLN A 282 -16.53 2.44 21.60
C GLN A 282 -15.45 2.40 20.52
N ASP A 283 -14.21 2.79 20.83
CA ASP A 283 -13.09 2.74 19.86
C ASP A 283 -12.73 1.30 19.48
N LEU A 284 -12.77 0.38 20.44
CA LEU A 284 -12.60 -1.06 20.20
C LEU A 284 -13.74 -1.61 19.36
N ALA A 285 -14.99 -1.26 19.64
CA ALA A 285 -16.14 -1.67 18.83
C ALA A 285 -16.05 -1.13 17.39
N VAL A 286 -15.63 0.13 17.23
CA VAL A 286 -15.40 0.75 15.91
C VAL A 286 -14.25 0.05 15.18
N ARG A 287 -13.11 -0.17 15.84
CA ARG A 287 -11.98 -0.92 15.26
C ARG A 287 -12.35 -2.35 14.91
N ASP A 288 -13.13 -3.04 15.74
CA ASP A 288 -13.62 -4.38 15.47
C ASP A 288 -14.56 -4.37 14.25
N THR A 289 -15.44 -3.38 14.11
CA THR A 289 -16.25 -3.24 12.90
C THR A 289 -15.41 -2.95 11.65
N ILE A 290 -14.39 -2.09 11.74
CA ILE A 290 -13.48 -1.80 10.62
C ILE A 290 -12.66 -3.04 10.26
N ASN A 291 -12.14 -3.77 11.25
CA ASN A 291 -11.40 -5.00 11.05
C ASN A 291 -12.29 -6.09 10.44
N GLN A 292 -13.54 -6.23 10.90
CA GLN A 292 -14.50 -7.15 10.30
C GLN A 292 -14.83 -6.77 8.86
N GLN A 293 -15.02 -5.48 8.56
CA GLN A 293 -15.23 -5.00 7.19
C GLN A 293 -14.01 -5.27 6.30
N LEU A 294 -12.80 -5.02 6.78
CA LEU A 294 -11.57 -5.27 6.04
C LEU A 294 -11.36 -6.77 5.79
N LEU A 295 -11.58 -7.62 6.81
CA LEU A 295 -11.52 -9.08 6.68
C LEU A 295 -12.56 -9.60 5.69
N GLN A 296 -13.77 -9.02 5.70
CA GLN A 296 -14.81 -9.37 4.74
C GLN A 296 -14.44 -8.96 3.31
N GLN A 297 -13.93 -7.74 3.11
CA GLN A 297 -13.43 -7.30 1.80
C GLN A 297 -12.26 -8.16 1.30
N LEU A 298 -11.32 -8.51 2.17
CA LEU A 298 -10.21 -9.42 1.83
C LEU A 298 -10.73 -10.81 1.45
N SER A 299 -11.67 -11.37 2.21
CA SER A 299 -12.27 -12.66 1.90
C SER A 299 -13.00 -12.64 0.56
N GLU A 300 -13.75 -11.59 0.26
CA GLU A 300 -14.43 -11.40 -1.02
C GLU A 300 -13.44 -11.31 -2.19
N GLN A 301 -12.35 -10.56 -2.04
CA GLN A 301 -11.30 -10.47 -3.06
C GLN A 301 -10.60 -11.82 -3.30
N VAL A 302 -10.28 -12.56 -2.24
CA VAL A 302 -9.65 -13.89 -2.36
C VAL A 302 -10.59 -14.86 -3.08
N GLN A 303 -11.88 -14.89 -2.72
CA GLN A 303 -12.86 -15.73 -3.41
C GLN A 303 -13.04 -15.33 -4.88
N ALA A 304 -13.08 -14.03 -5.18
CA ALA A 304 -13.14 -13.54 -6.55
C ALA A 304 -11.92 -14.00 -7.36
N LEU A 305 -10.71 -13.89 -6.79
CA LEU A 305 -9.48 -14.34 -7.44
C LEU A 305 -9.48 -15.85 -7.72
N ASP A 306 -9.89 -16.66 -6.74
CA ASP A 306 -9.99 -18.12 -6.91
C ASP A 306 -10.99 -18.49 -8.01
N SER A 307 -12.15 -17.83 -8.05
CA SER A 307 -13.15 -18.05 -9.09
C SER A 307 -12.64 -17.68 -10.49
N ALA A 308 -11.90 -16.58 -10.60
CA ALA A 308 -11.30 -16.12 -11.86
C ALA A 308 -10.21 -17.09 -12.34
N ASN A 309 -9.37 -17.59 -11.43
CA ASN A 309 -8.36 -18.61 -11.74
C ASN A 309 -8.98 -19.91 -12.25
N LEU A 310 -10.06 -20.39 -11.62
CA LEU A 310 -10.79 -21.58 -12.09
C LEU A 310 -11.43 -21.36 -13.46
N ALA A 311 -12.04 -20.20 -13.69
CA ALA A 311 -12.61 -19.85 -14.98
C ALA A 311 -11.55 -19.78 -16.09
N LEU A 312 -10.37 -19.22 -15.79
CA LEU A 312 -9.24 -19.16 -16.72
C LEU A 312 -8.76 -20.57 -17.09
N GLN A 313 -8.60 -21.45 -16.10
CA GLN A 313 -8.18 -22.84 -16.32
C GLN A 313 -9.19 -23.61 -17.19
N ASP A 314 -10.50 -23.42 -16.96
CA ASP A 314 -11.53 -24.08 -17.78
C ASP A 314 -11.54 -23.54 -19.21
N ALA A 315 -11.41 -22.22 -19.39
CA ALA A 315 -11.31 -21.60 -20.71
C ALA A 315 -10.09 -22.11 -21.49
N GLN A 316 -8.92 -22.21 -20.85
CA GLN A 316 -7.71 -22.77 -21.45
C GLN A 316 -7.91 -24.24 -21.88
N ARG A 317 -8.52 -25.06 -21.02
CA ARG A 317 -8.82 -26.47 -21.34
C ARG A 317 -9.72 -26.58 -22.58
N ARG A 318 -10.79 -25.78 -22.64
CA ARG A 318 -11.71 -25.75 -23.79
C ARG A 318 -11.00 -25.35 -25.08
N LEU A 319 -10.15 -24.32 -25.04
CA LEU A 319 -9.39 -23.87 -26.21
C LEU A 319 -8.47 -24.96 -26.77
N LEU A 320 -7.78 -25.69 -25.89
CA LEU A 320 -6.91 -26.79 -26.31
C LEU A 320 -7.70 -27.93 -26.95
N THR A 321 -8.81 -28.34 -26.35
CA THR A 321 -9.69 -29.37 -26.94
C THR A 321 -10.25 -28.94 -28.29
N GLN A 322 -10.69 -27.68 -28.43
CA GLN A 322 -11.17 -27.15 -29.71
C GLN A 322 -10.08 -27.15 -30.78
N ARG A 323 -8.84 -26.74 -30.44
CA ARG A 323 -7.70 -26.80 -31.37
C ARG A 323 -7.39 -28.23 -31.83
N GLU A 324 -7.51 -29.23 -30.95
CA GLU A 324 -7.29 -30.63 -31.32
C GLU A 324 -8.38 -31.18 -32.23
N LEU A 325 -9.64 -30.84 -31.96
CA LEU A 325 -10.77 -31.19 -32.83
C LEU A 325 -10.63 -30.55 -34.22
N GLU A 326 -10.24 -29.28 -34.27
CA GLU A 326 -10.02 -28.56 -35.53
C GLU A 326 -8.90 -29.20 -36.36
N ARG A 327 -7.78 -29.55 -35.72
CA ARG A 327 -6.68 -30.29 -36.40
C ARG A 327 -7.14 -31.64 -36.91
N LYS A 328 -7.98 -32.36 -36.17
CA LYS A 328 -8.57 -33.64 -36.59
C LYS A 328 -9.50 -33.46 -37.79
N ARG A 329 -10.31 -32.40 -37.81
CA ARG A 329 -11.18 -32.05 -38.94
C ARG A 329 -10.37 -31.71 -40.19
N LEU A 330 -9.43 -30.76 -40.08
CA LEU A 330 -8.58 -30.33 -41.20
C LEU A 330 -7.77 -31.48 -41.80
N SER A 331 -7.21 -32.36 -40.95
CA SER A 331 -6.48 -33.53 -41.43
C SER A 331 -7.37 -34.52 -42.19
N ARG A 332 -8.67 -34.61 -41.86
CA ARG A 332 -9.62 -35.46 -42.59
C ARG A 332 -10.04 -34.81 -43.91
N GLU A 333 -10.38 -33.53 -43.89
CA GLU A 333 -10.78 -32.77 -45.08
C GLU A 333 -9.67 -32.78 -46.16
N LEU A 334 -8.42 -32.54 -45.75
CA LEU A 334 -7.28 -32.63 -46.67
C LEU A 334 -7.06 -34.05 -47.22
N HIS A 335 -7.34 -35.09 -46.43
CA HIS A 335 -7.13 -36.48 -46.81
C HIS A 335 -8.25 -37.03 -47.70
N ASP A 336 -9.51 -36.78 -47.32
CA ASP A 336 -10.68 -37.39 -47.94
C ASP A 336 -11.12 -36.60 -49.18
N ASP A 337 -11.00 -35.28 -49.18
CA ASP A 337 -11.42 -34.46 -50.32
C ASP A 337 -10.21 -34.14 -51.22
N THR A 338 -9.17 -33.49 -50.67
CA THR A 338 -8.09 -32.93 -51.52
C THR A 338 -7.16 -33.99 -52.12
N ILE A 339 -6.73 -34.98 -51.33
CA ILE A 339 -5.87 -36.06 -51.85
C ILE A 339 -6.65 -36.93 -52.85
N GLN A 340 -7.93 -37.22 -52.58
CA GLN A 340 -8.75 -38.06 -53.45
C GLN A 340 -9.01 -37.38 -54.80
N ASP A 341 -9.30 -36.07 -54.81
CA ASP A 341 -9.44 -35.28 -56.03
C ASP A 341 -8.16 -35.26 -56.86
N LEU A 342 -7.00 -35.04 -56.23
CA LEU A 342 -5.70 -35.06 -56.90
C LEU A 342 -5.36 -36.44 -57.48
N LEU A 343 -5.74 -37.52 -56.80
CA LEU A 343 -5.58 -38.88 -57.33
C LEU A 343 -6.50 -39.11 -58.53
N SER A 344 -7.75 -38.65 -58.47
CA SER A 344 -8.69 -38.73 -59.60
C SER A 344 -8.17 -37.96 -60.82
N LEU A 345 -7.66 -36.74 -60.63
CA LEU A 345 -7.02 -35.95 -61.69
C LEU A 345 -5.81 -36.68 -62.28
N ASN A 346 -4.97 -37.30 -61.45
CA ASN A 346 -3.83 -38.08 -61.92
C ASN A 346 -4.26 -39.30 -62.76
N TYR A 347 -5.36 -39.98 -62.42
CA TYR A 347 -5.91 -41.08 -63.23
C TYR A 347 -6.51 -40.60 -64.56
N GLN A 348 -7.24 -39.47 -64.56
CA GLN A 348 -7.77 -38.88 -65.80
C GLN A 348 -6.65 -38.45 -66.76
N LEU A 349 -5.58 -37.87 -66.22
CA LEU A 349 -4.40 -37.50 -67.02
C LEU A 349 -3.68 -38.73 -67.59
N GLU A 350 -3.66 -39.84 -66.85
CA GLU A 350 -3.11 -41.12 -67.32
C GLU A 350 -3.94 -41.72 -68.47
N GLU A 351 -5.26 -41.61 -68.42
CA GLU A 351 -6.16 -42.02 -69.51
C GLU A 351 -5.96 -41.15 -70.77
N ILE A 352 -5.85 -39.82 -70.60
CA ILE A 352 -5.57 -38.89 -71.71
C ILE A 352 -4.20 -39.16 -72.34
N ALA A 353 -3.18 -39.40 -71.52
CA ALA A 353 -1.84 -39.76 -72.01
C ALA A 353 -1.85 -41.07 -72.81
N SER A 354 -2.66 -42.05 -72.41
CA SER A 354 -2.84 -43.32 -73.14
C SER A 354 -3.55 -43.16 -74.48
N LEU A 355 -4.36 -42.11 -74.68
CA LEU A 355 -5.08 -41.84 -75.93
C LEU A 355 -4.28 -40.97 -76.91
N ALA A 356 -3.28 -40.22 -76.43
CA ALA A 356 -2.45 -39.30 -77.22
C ALA A 356 -1.16 -39.96 -77.77
N ALA A 357 -1.23 -41.25 -78.12
CA ALA A 357 -0.08 -42.13 -78.39
C ALA A 357 0.92 -41.67 -79.47
N ASP A 358 0.57 -40.69 -80.31
CA ASP A 358 1.38 -40.23 -81.45
C ASP A 358 2.03 -38.83 -81.25
N ASN A 359 1.91 -38.20 -80.08
CA ASN A 359 2.46 -36.87 -79.82
C ASN A 359 3.40 -36.83 -78.59
N ASP A 360 4.69 -37.08 -78.82
CA ASP A 360 5.74 -37.14 -77.79
C ASP A 360 5.83 -35.86 -76.93
N THR A 361 5.61 -34.69 -77.53
CA THR A 361 5.61 -33.41 -76.79
C THR A 361 4.47 -33.33 -75.78
N LEU A 362 3.26 -33.76 -76.15
CA LEU A 362 2.09 -33.79 -75.28
C LEU A 362 2.21 -34.85 -74.17
N ILE A 363 2.81 -36.01 -74.47
CA ILE A 363 3.10 -37.05 -73.48
C ILE A 363 4.07 -36.53 -72.41
N THR A 364 5.13 -35.82 -72.83
CA THR A 364 6.12 -35.25 -71.92
C THR A 364 5.52 -34.20 -70.99
N GLU A 365 4.71 -33.27 -71.53
CA GLU A 365 4.01 -32.25 -70.71
C GLU A 365 3.01 -32.88 -69.73
N LEU A 366 2.29 -33.94 -70.13
CA LEU A 366 1.37 -34.68 -69.26
C LEU A 366 2.11 -35.38 -68.12
N ASP A 367 3.27 -35.99 -68.39
CA ASP A 367 4.07 -36.63 -67.35
C ASP A 367 4.68 -35.63 -66.35
N ASP A 368 5.06 -34.42 -66.79
CA ASP A 368 5.50 -33.34 -65.88
C ASP A 368 4.38 -32.87 -64.94
N VAL A 369 3.16 -32.74 -65.46
CA VAL A 369 1.97 -32.41 -64.64
C VAL A 369 1.66 -33.55 -63.66
N ARG A 370 1.72 -34.81 -64.08
CA ARG A 370 1.54 -35.99 -63.21
C ARG A 370 2.60 -36.05 -62.13
N HIS A 371 3.86 -35.76 -62.45
CA HIS A 371 4.94 -35.70 -61.47
C HIS A 371 4.66 -34.62 -60.41
N SER A 372 4.23 -33.44 -60.85
CA SER A 372 3.85 -32.33 -59.97
C SER A 372 2.68 -32.70 -59.04
N ILE A 373 1.65 -33.39 -59.55
CA ILE A 373 0.52 -33.87 -58.74
C ILE A 373 0.98 -34.91 -57.70
N ARG A 374 1.83 -35.87 -58.08
CA ARG A 374 2.39 -36.86 -57.14
C ARG A 374 3.23 -36.21 -56.04
N GLN A 375 4.00 -35.17 -56.37
CA GLN A 375 4.74 -34.37 -55.39
C GLN A 375 3.79 -33.63 -54.45
N LEU A 376 2.73 -33.00 -54.97
CA LEU A 376 1.70 -32.33 -54.16
C LEU A 376 1.00 -33.30 -53.20
N VAL A 377 0.61 -34.49 -53.66
CA VAL A 377 0.02 -35.53 -52.80
C VAL A 377 0.99 -35.94 -51.69
N THR A 378 2.28 -36.08 -52.00
CA THR A 378 3.31 -36.42 -51.00
C THR A 378 3.46 -35.30 -49.98
N ASN A 379 3.48 -34.04 -50.42
CA ASN A 379 3.56 -32.87 -49.54
C ASN A 379 2.33 -32.74 -48.64
N ILE A 380 1.11 -32.88 -49.19
CA ILE A 380 -0.14 -32.83 -48.42
C ILE A 380 -0.21 -33.97 -47.41
N ARG A 381 0.23 -35.18 -47.77
CA ARG A 381 0.32 -36.31 -46.83
C ARG A 381 1.30 -36.03 -45.69
N GLY A 382 2.40 -35.32 -45.97
CA GLY A 382 3.31 -34.79 -44.96
C GLY A 382 2.64 -33.80 -44.02
N ILE A 383 1.92 -32.80 -44.56
CA ILE A 383 1.16 -31.80 -43.78
C ILE A 383 0.09 -32.49 -42.91
N CYS A 384 -0.63 -33.47 -43.45
CA CYS A 384 -1.59 -34.27 -42.68
C CYS A 384 -0.91 -35.02 -41.53
N GLY A 385 0.26 -35.63 -41.77
CA GLY A 385 1.04 -36.29 -40.73
C GLY A 385 1.49 -35.37 -39.59
N ASP A 386 1.89 -34.13 -39.92
CA ASP A 386 2.27 -33.11 -38.93
C ASP A 386 1.04 -32.55 -38.18
N LEU A 387 -0.09 -32.38 -38.87
CA LEU A 387 -1.36 -31.94 -38.30
C LEU A 387 -1.99 -33.00 -37.39
N ARG A 388 -1.99 -34.28 -37.78
CA ARG A 388 -2.42 -35.42 -36.97
C ARG A 388 -1.97 -36.74 -37.62
N PRO A 389 -1.05 -37.51 -37.01
CA PRO A 389 -0.59 -38.76 -37.60
C PRO A 389 -1.74 -39.78 -37.72
N PRO A 390 -2.08 -40.26 -38.93
CA PRO A 390 -3.15 -41.25 -39.12
C PRO A 390 -2.81 -42.62 -38.50
N THR A 391 -1.52 -42.85 -38.22
CA THR A 391 -1.01 -44.05 -37.56
C THR A 391 -1.36 -44.13 -36.07
N ILE A 392 -1.67 -43.02 -35.40
CA ILE A 392 -2.14 -43.04 -33.99
C ILE A 392 -3.52 -43.71 -33.92
N ASP A 393 -4.43 -43.33 -34.82
CA ASP A 393 -5.80 -43.85 -34.82
C ASP A 393 -5.81 -45.38 -35.11
N SER A 394 -5.01 -45.82 -36.08
CA SER A 394 -5.01 -47.22 -36.56
C SER A 394 -4.07 -48.16 -35.80
N LEU A 395 -2.86 -47.73 -35.44
CA LEU A 395 -1.78 -48.58 -34.91
C LEU A 395 -1.29 -48.17 -33.51
N GLY A 396 -1.79 -47.05 -32.97
CA GLY A 396 -1.47 -46.54 -31.64
C GLY A 396 -0.13 -45.79 -31.55
N LEU A 397 0.12 -45.22 -30.36
CA LEU A 397 1.25 -44.32 -30.10
C LEU A 397 2.62 -44.91 -30.48
N SER A 398 2.88 -46.19 -30.17
CA SER A 398 4.18 -46.82 -30.39
C SER A 398 4.58 -46.86 -31.88
N ALA A 399 3.61 -47.11 -32.76
CA ALA A 399 3.85 -47.14 -34.20
C ALA A 399 4.05 -45.73 -34.77
N ALA A 400 3.24 -44.78 -34.30
CA ALA A 400 3.34 -43.38 -34.69
C ALA A 400 4.70 -42.76 -34.30
N LEU A 401 5.19 -43.03 -33.09
CA LEU A 401 6.50 -42.53 -32.64
C LEU A 401 7.66 -43.11 -33.44
N LYS A 402 7.62 -44.40 -33.79
CA LYS A 402 8.65 -45.02 -34.63
C LYS A 402 8.67 -44.40 -36.04
N SER A 403 7.49 -44.26 -36.64
CA SER A 403 7.35 -43.64 -37.96
C SER A 403 7.81 -42.18 -37.96
N TYR A 404 7.45 -41.42 -36.92
CA TYR A 404 7.83 -40.03 -36.78
C TYR A 404 9.34 -39.88 -36.54
N ALA A 405 9.93 -40.69 -35.66
CA ALA A 405 11.36 -40.66 -35.37
C ALA A 405 12.20 -40.97 -36.61
N GLN A 406 11.80 -41.96 -37.42
CA GLN A 406 12.49 -42.30 -38.66
C GLN A 406 12.43 -41.12 -39.66
N SER A 407 11.22 -40.63 -39.96
CA SER A 407 11.04 -39.52 -40.90
C SER A 407 11.73 -38.23 -40.44
N TRP A 408 11.74 -37.97 -39.13
CA TRP A 408 12.45 -36.83 -38.55
C TRP A 408 13.97 -36.98 -38.67
N SER A 409 14.51 -38.18 -38.41
CA SER A 409 15.95 -38.46 -38.54
C SER A 409 16.40 -38.29 -39.99
N ASP A 410 15.63 -38.81 -40.95
CA ASP A 410 15.93 -38.70 -42.38
C ASP A 410 15.91 -37.24 -42.85
N ARG A 411 14.98 -36.42 -42.31
CA ARG A 411 14.82 -35.01 -42.69
C ARG A 411 15.86 -34.08 -42.05
N THR A 412 16.26 -34.35 -40.82
CA THR A 412 17.13 -33.45 -40.04
C THR A 412 18.60 -33.87 -40.01
N GLY A 413 18.90 -35.14 -40.30
CA GLY A 413 20.24 -35.72 -40.20
C GLY A 413 20.72 -35.99 -38.77
N ILE A 414 19.86 -35.82 -37.77
CA ILE A 414 20.18 -36.07 -36.35
C ILE A 414 19.74 -37.49 -35.97
N GLU A 415 20.63 -38.28 -35.35
CA GLU A 415 20.32 -39.66 -34.95
C GLU A 415 19.38 -39.70 -33.74
N ILE A 416 18.23 -40.37 -33.87
CA ILE A 416 17.31 -40.62 -32.74
C ILE A 416 17.43 -42.05 -32.24
N LYS A 417 17.70 -42.19 -30.94
CA LYS A 417 17.58 -43.47 -30.22
C LYS A 417 16.24 -43.55 -29.48
N LEU A 418 15.28 -44.30 -30.05
CA LEU A 418 13.95 -44.52 -29.46
C LEU A 418 13.89 -45.84 -28.70
N THR A 419 13.64 -45.80 -27.40
CA THR A 419 13.44 -46.99 -26.55
C THR A 419 12.03 -47.00 -25.96
N ILE A 420 11.21 -47.98 -26.34
CA ILE A 420 9.85 -48.18 -25.82
C ILE A 420 9.80 -49.50 -25.05
N GLY A 421 9.35 -49.47 -23.79
CA GLY A 421 9.18 -50.68 -22.97
C GLY A 421 8.20 -51.69 -23.58
N LYS A 422 8.47 -53.00 -23.44
CA LYS A 422 7.77 -54.10 -24.13
C LYS A 422 6.25 -54.24 -23.86
N ASN A 423 5.69 -53.56 -22.85
CA ASN A 423 4.27 -53.64 -22.45
C ASN A 423 3.50 -52.32 -22.58
N PHE A 424 3.81 -51.50 -23.58
CA PHE A 424 3.08 -50.26 -23.84
C PHE A 424 1.74 -50.58 -24.55
N GLY A 425 0.65 -50.70 -23.78
CA GLY A 425 -0.69 -50.92 -24.32
C GLY A 425 -1.29 -49.67 -24.98
N ARG A 426 -2.54 -49.76 -25.47
CA ARG A 426 -3.32 -48.60 -25.93
C ARG A 426 -3.68 -47.71 -24.73
N LEU A 427 -3.40 -46.42 -24.85
CA LEU A 427 -3.84 -45.39 -23.91
C LEU A 427 -5.08 -44.68 -24.47
N PRO A 428 -5.83 -43.93 -23.65
CA PRO A 428 -6.88 -43.06 -24.15
C PRO A 428 -6.33 -42.12 -25.24
N GLU A 429 -7.10 -41.92 -26.32
CA GLU A 429 -6.70 -41.12 -27.51
C GLU A 429 -6.10 -39.75 -27.12
N ALA A 430 -6.71 -39.07 -26.13
CA ALA A 430 -6.23 -37.79 -25.63
C ALA A 430 -4.81 -37.85 -25.02
N ILE A 431 -4.46 -38.95 -24.34
CA ILE A 431 -3.13 -39.15 -23.75
C ILE A 431 -2.13 -39.56 -24.81
N GLU A 432 -2.51 -40.43 -25.75
CA GLU A 432 -1.63 -40.79 -26.87
C GLU A 432 -1.25 -39.56 -27.69
N LEU A 433 -2.23 -38.71 -28.02
CA LEU A 433 -1.99 -37.45 -28.72
C LEU A 433 -1.14 -36.49 -27.89
N SER A 434 -1.44 -36.30 -26.60
CA SER A 434 -0.67 -35.39 -25.74
C SER A 434 0.79 -35.82 -25.61
N VAL A 435 1.03 -37.13 -25.42
CA VAL A 435 2.39 -37.70 -25.36
C VAL A 435 3.11 -37.55 -26.69
N PHE A 436 2.45 -37.83 -27.81
CA PHE A 436 3.03 -37.63 -29.14
C PHE A 436 3.44 -36.17 -29.37
N ARG A 437 2.61 -35.20 -28.96
CA ARG A 437 2.90 -33.78 -29.09
C ARG A 437 4.05 -33.33 -28.21
N ILE A 438 4.16 -33.85 -26.99
CA ILE A 438 5.31 -33.57 -26.11
C ILE A 438 6.60 -34.00 -26.81
N VAL A 439 6.62 -35.19 -27.42
CA VAL A 439 7.79 -35.69 -28.16
C VAL A 439 8.06 -34.85 -29.40
N GLN A 440 7.04 -34.54 -30.19
CA GLN A 440 7.14 -33.71 -31.39
C GLN A 440 7.75 -32.33 -31.07
N GLU A 441 7.22 -31.66 -30.05
CA GLU A 441 7.69 -30.34 -29.60
C GLU A 441 9.11 -30.41 -29.05
N SER A 442 9.42 -31.45 -28.28
CA SER A 442 10.77 -31.64 -27.73
C SER A 442 11.81 -31.87 -28.83
N LEU A 443 11.51 -32.72 -29.82
CA LEU A 443 12.38 -32.95 -30.97
C LEU A 443 12.49 -31.70 -31.86
N HIS A 444 11.41 -30.93 -32.02
CA HIS A 444 11.46 -29.66 -32.73
C HIS A 444 12.40 -28.66 -32.04
N ASN A 445 12.33 -28.56 -30.71
CA ASN A 445 13.22 -27.71 -29.93
C ASN A 445 14.69 -28.14 -30.05
N ILE A 446 14.95 -29.45 -30.03
CA ILE A 446 16.31 -30.00 -30.24
C ILE A 446 16.85 -29.58 -31.61
N TRP A 447 16.06 -29.76 -32.67
CA TRP A 447 16.47 -29.38 -34.03
C TRP A 447 16.70 -27.87 -34.20
N LYS A 448 15.83 -27.03 -33.62
CA LYS A 448 15.89 -25.57 -33.78
C LYS A 448 16.91 -24.88 -32.88
N HIS A 449 17.15 -25.40 -31.69
CA HIS A 449 17.81 -24.64 -30.63
C HIS A 449 19.02 -25.33 -30.00
N ALA A 450 19.11 -26.67 -30.06
CA ALA A 450 20.15 -27.39 -29.33
C ALA A 450 21.48 -27.54 -30.10
N ASN A 451 21.52 -27.43 -31.43
CA ASN A 451 22.68 -27.85 -32.25
C ASN A 451 23.17 -29.27 -31.89
N ALA A 452 22.25 -30.18 -31.60
CA ALA A 452 22.56 -31.56 -31.21
C ALA A 452 22.89 -32.43 -32.43
N THR A 453 23.71 -33.45 -32.22
CA THR A 453 23.98 -34.51 -33.22
C THR A 453 23.25 -35.81 -32.91
N GLN A 454 22.78 -35.97 -31.67
CA GLN A 454 22.03 -37.14 -31.21
C GLN A 454 20.92 -36.74 -30.23
N ALA A 455 19.78 -37.40 -30.34
CA ALA A 455 18.66 -37.31 -29.40
C ALA A 455 18.24 -38.70 -28.90
N GLU A 456 17.85 -38.80 -27.64
CA GLU A 456 17.36 -40.03 -27.02
C GLU A 456 15.96 -39.82 -26.45
N VAL A 457 15.05 -40.74 -26.79
CA VAL A 457 13.69 -40.76 -26.24
C VAL A 457 13.43 -42.12 -25.62
N LYS A 458 13.20 -42.14 -24.30
CA LYS A 458 12.94 -43.34 -23.50
C LYS A 458 11.57 -43.29 -22.87
N PHE A 459 10.80 -44.35 -23.10
CA PHE A 459 9.53 -44.60 -22.42
C PHE A 459 9.68 -45.75 -21.45
N SER A 460 9.40 -45.50 -20.18
CA SER A 460 9.43 -46.51 -19.13
C SER A 460 8.19 -46.38 -18.24
N TYR A 461 7.68 -47.52 -17.74
CA TYR A 461 6.74 -47.49 -16.63
C TYR A 461 7.55 -47.44 -15.34
N GLY A 462 7.34 -46.40 -14.52
CA GLY A 462 7.69 -46.45 -13.11
C GLY A 462 6.83 -47.50 -12.36
N SER A 463 7.07 -47.68 -11.06
CA SER A 463 6.32 -48.61 -10.20
C SER A 463 4.81 -48.64 -10.51
N ARG A 464 4.31 -49.76 -11.07
CA ARG A 464 2.92 -50.16 -11.43
C ARG A 464 1.86 -49.13 -11.91
N ARG A 465 2.07 -47.81 -11.90
CA ARG A 465 1.02 -46.79 -12.12
C ARG A 465 1.49 -45.45 -12.72
N MET A 466 2.76 -45.29 -13.10
CA MET A 466 3.29 -44.03 -13.64
C MET A 466 4.01 -44.26 -14.96
N LEU A 467 3.66 -43.48 -15.99
CA LEU A 467 4.40 -43.42 -17.24
C LEU A 467 5.51 -42.37 -17.10
N SER A 468 6.76 -42.76 -17.37
CA SER A 468 7.92 -41.87 -17.40
C SER A 468 8.42 -41.74 -18.84
N ILE A 469 8.53 -40.50 -19.31
CA ILE A 469 9.05 -40.12 -20.61
C ILE A 469 10.31 -39.31 -20.37
N ASN A 470 11.44 -39.81 -20.84
CA ASN A 470 12.72 -39.12 -20.73
C ASN A 470 13.19 -38.77 -22.14
N ILE A 471 13.43 -37.48 -22.38
CA ILE A 471 13.92 -36.95 -23.65
C ILE A 471 15.24 -36.24 -23.35
N ALA A 472 16.31 -36.65 -24.02
CA ALA A 472 17.64 -36.10 -23.83
C ALA A 472 18.27 -35.73 -25.17
N ASP A 473 19.09 -34.69 -25.19
CA ASP A 473 19.95 -34.35 -26.32
C ASP A 473 21.41 -34.15 -25.87
N ASN A 474 22.33 -34.11 -26.83
CA ASN A 474 23.76 -33.87 -26.60
C ASN A 474 24.25 -32.48 -27.03
N GLY A 475 23.32 -31.53 -27.23
CA GLY A 475 23.58 -30.20 -27.75
C GLY A 475 23.92 -29.17 -26.68
N LYS A 476 23.51 -27.92 -26.89
CA LYS A 476 23.64 -26.81 -25.93
C LYS A 476 22.47 -26.82 -24.96
N GLY A 477 22.77 -26.86 -23.66
CA GLY A 477 21.76 -26.69 -22.60
C GLY A 477 21.25 -25.23 -22.50
N ILE A 478 20.33 -24.99 -21.58
CA ILE A 478 19.71 -23.67 -21.35
C ILE A 478 20.52 -22.89 -20.28
N SER A 479 20.58 -21.55 -20.37
CA SER A 479 21.22 -20.68 -19.36
C SER A 479 20.63 -20.86 -17.95
N SER A 480 21.44 -20.69 -16.91
CA SER A 480 21.24 -21.20 -15.54
C SER A 480 20.08 -20.63 -14.71
N ASP A 481 19.39 -19.57 -15.14
CA ASP A 481 18.28 -18.98 -14.38
C ASP A 481 16.94 -19.56 -14.86
N PHE A 482 16.50 -20.63 -14.21
CA PHE A 482 15.28 -21.37 -14.55
C PHE A 482 14.12 -20.96 -13.64
N ASP A 483 13.31 -20.00 -14.09
CA ASP A 483 11.98 -19.75 -13.52
C ASP A 483 10.91 -19.93 -14.61
N LEU A 484 10.00 -20.89 -14.39
CA LEU A 484 8.89 -21.21 -15.30
C LEU A 484 7.96 -20.00 -15.51
N ALA A 485 7.88 -19.10 -14.53
CA ALA A 485 7.12 -17.86 -14.65
C ALA A 485 7.83 -16.81 -15.53
N ALA A 486 9.17 -16.78 -15.54
CA ALA A 486 9.97 -15.84 -16.34
C ALA A 486 10.02 -16.23 -17.84
N LEU A 487 9.85 -17.51 -18.16
CA LEU A 487 9.85 -18.03 -19.55
C LEU A 487 8.67 -17.51 -20.41
N SER A 488 7.59 -17.03 -19.78
CA SER A 488 6.49 -16.35 -20.46
C SER A 488 6.92 -15.03 -21.11
N ASN A 489 7.88 -14.32 -20.50
CA ASN A 489 8.37 -13.04 -20.99
C ASN A 489 9.47 -13.16 -22.05
N SER A 490 10.10 -14.34 -22.18
CA SER A 490 11.24 -14.58 -23.08
C SER A 490 10.87 -15.30 -24.39
N GLY A 491 9.57 -15.46 -24.70
CA GLY A 491 9.11 -15.97 -26.00
C GLY A 491 9.34 -17.47 -26.25
N HIS A 492 9.59 -18.28 -25.20
CA HIS A 492 9.80 -19.73 -25.33
C HIS A 492 8.48 -20.52 -25.27
N PHE A 493 7.58 -20.27 -26.22
CA PHE A 493 6.22 -20.83 -26.26
C PHE A 493 6.17 -22.37 -26.33
N GLY A 494 7.17 -23.04 -26.90
CA GLY A 494 7.21 -24.50 -27.02
C GLY A 494 7.33 -25.24 -25.68
N MET A 495 8.14 -24.72 -24.76
CA MET A 495 8.35 -25.32 -23.43
C MET A 495 7.14 -25.08 -22.51
N LEU A 496 6.48 -23.93 -22.66
CA LEU A 496 5.21 -23.63 -21.99
C LEU A 496 4.12 -24.62 -22.44
N GLY A 497 4.01 -24.87 -23.75
CA GLY A 497 3.05 -25.82 -24.30
C GLY A 497 3.29 -27.28 -23.90
N ILE A 498 4.53 -27.68 -23.58
CA ILE A 498 4.83 -28.99 -22.97
C ILE A 498 4.35 -29.01 -21.52
N SER A 499 4.68 -27.97 -20.75
CA SER A 499 4.29 -27.85 -19.34
C SER A 499 2.76 -27.88 -19.14
N GLU A 500 2.02 -27.11 -19.95
CA GLU A 500 0.56 -27.06 -19.92
C GLU A 500 -0.08 -28.43 -20.18
N ARG A 501 0.41 -29.17 -21.19
CA ARG A 501 -0.10 -30.52 -21.51
C ARG A 501 0.17 -31.51 -20.38
N VAL A 502 1.35 -31.44 -19.76
CA VAL A 502 1.69 -32.31 -18.63
C VAL A 502 0.80 -32.01 -17.43
N ALA A 503 0.54 -30.74 -17.14
CA ALA A 503 -0.35 -30.31 -16.06
C ALA A 503 -1.80 -30.79 -16.27
N LEU A 504 -2.32 -30.69 -17.50
CA LEU A 504 -3.67 -31.17 -17.85
C LEU A 504 -3.85 -32.69 -17.69
N MET A 505 -2.77 -33.45 -17.83
CA MET A 505 -2.77 -34.90 -17.57
C MET A 505 -2.51 -35.25 -16.11
N GLY A 506 -2.42 -34.26 -15.20
CA GLY A 506 -2.07 -34.48 -13.79
C GLY A 506 -0.63 -34.97 -13.57
N GLY A 507 0.25 -34.72 -14.54
CA GLY A 507 1.64 -35.15 -14.52
C GLY A 507 2.59 -34.12 -13.88
N ARG A 508 3.87 -34.49 -13.78
CA ARG A 508 4.96 -33.61 -13.36
C ARG A 508 6.03 -33.54 -14.43
N LEU A 509 6.50 -32.33 -14.71
CA LEU A 509 7.58 -32.04 -15.65
C LEU A 509 8.83 -31.61 -14.87
N ARG A 510 9.97 -32.16 -15.21
CA ARG A 510 11.28 -31.74 -14.71
C ARG A 510 12.23 -31.53 -15.88
N ILE A 511 12.86 -30.37 -15.92
CA ILE A 511 13.81 -29.98 -16.96
C ILE A 511 15.15 -29.72 -16.27
N GLN A 512 16.22 -30.33 -16.77
CA GLN A 512 17.56 -30.20 -16.20
C GLN A 512 18.59 -30.15 -17.33
N ASN A 513 19.68 -29.40 -17.14
CA ASN A 513 20.81 -29.50 -18.05
C ASN A 513 21.61 -30.78 -17.79
N GLY A 514 22.08 -31.43 -18.86
CA GLY A 514 22.94 -32.59 -18.79
C GLY A 514 24.34 -32.24 -18.27
N VAL A 515 24.97 -33.18 -17.56
CA VAL A 515 26.30 -33.01 -16.95
C VAL A 515 27.41 -32.77 -17.99
N ASN A 516 27.21 -33.23 -19.23
CA ASN A 516 28.17 -33.11 -20.35
C ASN A 516 27.68 -32.18 -21.48
N GLY A 517 26.68 -31.33 -21.22
CA GLY A 517 25.93 -30.59 -22.25
C GLY A 517 24.55 -31.21 -22.54
N GLY A 518 23.70 -30.45 -23.23
CA GLY A 518 22.35 -30.84 -23.63
C GLY A 518 21.27 -30.63 -22.57
N LEU A 519 20.01 -30.84 -22.95
CA LEU A 519 18.84 -30.74 -22.09
C LEU A 519 18.27 -32.12 -21.80
N HIS A 520 17.87 -32.36 -20.55
CA HIS A 520 17.16 -33.56 -20.13
C HIS A 520 15.77 -33.17 -19.62
N LEU A 521 14.76 -33.65 -20.34
CA LEU A 521 13.35 -33.44 -20.05
C LEU A 521 12.74 -34.74 -19.55
N THR A 522 12.28 -34.74 -18.29
CA THR A 522 11.64 -35.87 -17.64
C THR A 522 10.17 -35.54 -17.37
N VAL A 523 9.27 -36.34 -17.92
CA VAL A 523 7.82 -36.23 -17.72
C VAL A 523 7.31 -37.45 -17.01
N HIS A 524 6.56 -37.25 -15.93
CA HIS A 524 5.83 -38.30 -15.24
C HIS A 524 4.34 -38.08 -15.38
N ILE A 525 3.61 -39.06 -15.91
CA ILE A 525 2.15 -38.99 -16.11
C ILE A 525 1.50 -40.16 -15.35
N PRO A 526 0.47 -39.91 -14.51
CA PRO A 526 -0.28 -40.99 -13.87
C PRO A 526 -1.06 -41.80 -14.92
N HIS A 527 -0.95 -43.13 -14.87
CA HIS A 527 -1.66 -44.00 -15.81
C HIS A 527 -3.17 -44.03 -15.48
N PRO A 528 -4.09 -43.62 -16.38
CA PRO A 528 -5.52 -43.82 -16.15
C PRO A 528 -5.85 -45.31 -16.22
N ARG A 529 -6.61 -45.83 -15.26
CA ARG A 529 -7.15 -47.19 -15.35
C ARG A 529 -7.93 -47.37 -16.65
N ALA A 530 -7.76 -48.53 -17.32
CA ALA A 530 -8.88 -49.11 -18.04
C ALA A 530 -10.01 -49.33 -17.02
N THR A 531 -11.17 -48.73 -17.24
CA THR A 531 -12.36 -48.95 -16.40
C THR A 531 -12.67 -50.45 -16.34
N PRO A 532 -12.69 -51.10 -15.16
CA PRO A 532 -13.43 -52.35 -15.03
C PRO A 532 -14.91 -52.01 -15.21
N ASN A 533 -15.60 -52.76 -16.06
CA ASN A 533 -17.03 -52.65 -16.31
C ASN A 533 -17.82 -52.30 -15.04
N ALA A 534 -18.52 -51.17 -15.07
CA ALA A 534 -19.68 -50.97 -14.21
C ALA A 534 -20.70 -52.03 -14.64
N THR A 535 -20.92 -53.00 -13.75
CA THR A 535 -22.03 -53.94 -13.85
C THR A 535 -23.32 -53.17 -13.60
N ILE A 536 -24.35 -53.52 -14.37
CA ILE A 536 -25.71 -52.96 -14.42
C ILE A 536 -26.33 -52.81 -13.03
#